data_AF-A0A2E2IJV8-F1
#
_entry.id   AF-A0A2E2IJV8-F1
#
_cell.length_a   1.000
_cell.length_b   1.000
_cell.length_c   1.000
_cell.angle_alpha   90.00
_cell.angle_beta   90.00
_cell.angle_gamma   90.00
#
_symmetry.space_group_name_H-M   'P 1'
#
loop_
_entity.id
_entity.type
_entity.pdbx_description
1 polymer ?
#
loop_
_entity_poly.entity_id
_entity_poly.type
_entity_poly.pdbx_seq_one_letter_code
_entity_poly.pdbx_strand_id
1 'polypeptide(L)'
;MKHPSIPTIGALWLISSVSLLSGCGGEFSYKRGATAQDFQSEKQRCEKGASSEKEIDQCLQQQGWLVVGPDKPFIPLSRGESKTIAVADDAMAEVDDQPVDPMEKLQVNSWWRMGAGPEKLMADSEACVAELGEAHSPEANMSLVTRGLLGCMQKKGWAALLQQQ
;
A
#
# COMPACT_ATOMS: atom_id res chain seq x y z
N MET A 1 -29.29 -49.93 -38.75
CA MET A 1 -28.40 -50.54 -37.74
C MET A 1 -27.06 -50.86 -38.38
N LYS A 2 -25.99 -50.09 -38.11
CA LYS A 2 -24.60 -50.50 -37.81
C LYS A 2 -23.65 -49.30 -37.95
N HIS A 3 -22.74 -49.20 -36.99
CA HIS A 3 -21.86 -48.08 -36.64
C HIS A 3 -20.64 -47.90 -37.59
N PRO A 4 -19.90 -46.78 -37.45
CA PRO A 4 -19.05 -46.16 -38.47
C PRO A 4 -17.60 -46.66 -38.46
N SER A 5 -16.79 -46.17 -39.40
CA SER A 5 -15.33 -46.36 -39.42
C SER A 5 -14.63 -45.00 -39.44
N ILE A 6 -13.80 -44.77 -38.44
CA ILE A 6 -12.89 -43.64 -38.25
C ILE A 6 -11.47 -44.13 -38.60
N PRO A 7 -10.65 -43.30 -39.26
CA PRO A 7 -9.26 -43.13 -38.83
C PRO A 7 -8.97 -41.63 -38.61
N THR A 8 -8.59 -41.17 -37.40
CA THR A 8 -7.19 -41.05 -36.93
C THR A 8 -6.32 -40.43 -38.03
N ILE A 9 -5.86 -39.18 -37.93
CA ILE A 9 -4.64 -38.66 -37.28
C ILE A 9 -4.52 -37.29 -37.96
N GLY A 10 -4.33 -36.13 -37.35
CA GLY A 10 -3.66 -35.81 -36.11
C GLY A 10 -2.94 -34.49 -36.35
N ALA A 11 -2.91 -33.66 -35.31
CA ALA A 11 -1.91 -32.60 -35.15
C ALA A 11 -1.97 -31.41 -36.10
N LEU A 12 -3.02 -30.56 -36.05
CA LEU A 12 -2.82 -29.15 -36.39
C LEU A 12 -3.92 -28.21 -35.84
N TRP A 13 -4.35 -28.41 -34.59
CA TRP A 13 -5.26 -27.46 -33.93
C TRP A 13 -5.00 -27.41 -32.41
N LEU A 14 -3.73 -27.30 -32.03
CA LEU A 14 -3.28 -27.13 -30.63
C LEU A 14 -2.38 -25.90 -30.49
N ILE A 15 -2.74 -24.79 -31.14
CA ILE A 15 -2.10 -23.49 -30.88
C ILE A 15 -3.18 -22.40 -30.88
N SER A 16 -4.10 -22.47 -29.92
CA SER A 16 -4.98 -21.34 -29.57
C SER A 16 -5.10 -21.28 -28.05
N SER A 17 -3.96 -21.12 -27.38
CA SER A 17 -3.88 -21.09 -25.91
C SER A 17 -2.82 -20.12 -25.38
N VAL A 18 -2.43 -19.11 -26.16
CA VAL A 18 -1.47 -18.10 -25.69
C VAL A 18 -2.02 -16.71 -26.05
N SER A 19 -2.60 -16.02 -25.06
CA SER A 19 -2.55 -14.55 -24.88
C SER A 19 -3.47 -14.09 -23.74
N LEU A 20 -3.19 -14.53 -22.50
CA LEU A 20 -3.75 -13.90 -21.28
C LEU A 20 -2.63 -13.49 -20.30
N LEU A 21 -1.46 -13.12 -20.83
CA LEU A 21 -0.31 -12.66 -20.05
C LEU A 21 -0.07 -11.14 -20.20
N SER A 22 -1.13 -10.34 -20.11
CA SER A 22 -1.00 -8.88 -20.03
C SER A 22 -2.00 -8.33 -19.02
N GLY A 23 -1.72 -8.52 -17.73
CA GLY A 23 -2.65 -8.08 -16.70
C GLY A 23 -2.09 -8.11 -15.27
N CYS A 24 -0.84 -7.71 -15.06
CA CYS A 24 -0.32 -7.33 -13.74
C CYS A 24 0.90 -6.43 -13.96
N GLY A 25 0.68 -5.12 -14.03
CA GLY A 25 1.74 -4.14 -14.33
C GLY A 25 1.31 -3.01 -15.26
N GLY A 26 0.01 -2.84 -15.51
CA GLY A 26 -0.50 -1.72 -16.29
C GLY A 26 -0.42 -0.40 -15.52
N GLU A 27 -0.29 0.69 -16.26
CA GLU A 27 -0.48 2.05 -15.74
C GLU A 27 -1.85 2.19 -15.06
N PHE A 28 -1.87 2.78 -13.87
CA PHE A 28 -3.09 3.13 -13.14
C PHE A 28 -3.28 4.64 -13.17
N SER A 29 -4.49 5.10 -13.48
CA SER A 29 -4.82 6.53 -13.55
C SER A 29 -6.00 6.88 -12.66
N TYR A 30 -5.91 7.97 -11.89
CA TYR A 30 -6.93 8.38 -10.93
C TYR A 30 -7.17 9.89 -10.89
N LYS A 31 -8.44 10.29 -10.85
CA LYS A 31 -8.91 11.65 -10.57
C LYS A 31 -10.19 11.55 -9.74
N ARG A 32 -10.30 12.29 -8.64
CA ARG A 32 -11.47 12.17 -7.73
C ARG A 32 -12.76 12.45 -8.50
N GLY A 33 -13.72 11.54 -8.41
CA GLY A 33 -15.04 11.66 -9.05
C GLY A 33 -15.06 11.38 -10.56
N ALA A 34 -13.94 10.97 -11.15
CA ALA A 34 -13.86 10.63 -12.58
C ALA A 34 -13.88 9.11 -12.80
N THR A 35 -14.44 8.70 -13.93
CA THR A 35 -14.55 7.31 -14.37
C THR A 35 -13.44 6.93 -15.35
N ALA A 36 -13.35 5.64 -15.69
CA ALA A 36 -12.45 5.16 -16.73
C ALA A 36 -12.77 5.78 -18.11
N GLN A 37 -14.04 6.06 -18.42
CA GLN A 37 -14.40 6.72 -19.68
C GLN A 37 -13.90 8.17 -19.72
N ASP A 38 -13.97 8.88 -18.59
CA ASP A 38 -13.44 10.24 -18.49
C ASP A 38 -11.93 10.25 -18.74
N PHE A 39 -11.20 9.27 -18.20
CA PHE A 39 -9.77 9.11 -18.44
C PHE A 39 -9.47 8.90 -19.93
N GLN A 40 -10.16 7.98 -20.59
CA GLN A 40 -9.93 7.69 -22.01
C GLN A 40 -10.24 8.91 -22.90
N SER A 41 -11.31 9.64 -22.61
CA SER A 41 -11.68 10.86 -23.32
C SER A 41 -10.62 11.96 -23.17
N GLU A 42 -10.14 12.17 -21.95
CA GLU A 42 -9.09 13.14 -21.62
C GLU A 42 -7.74 12.75 -22.24
N LYS A 43 -7.36 11.47 -22.18
CA LYS A 43 -6.12 10.94 -22.78
C LYS A 43 -6.10 11.13 -24.30
N GLN A 44 -7.20 10.79 -24.98
CA GLN A 44 -7.35 11.03 -26.42
C GLN A 44 -7.25 12.52 -26.77
N ARG A 45 -7.70 13.41 -25.88
CA ARG A 45 -7.56 14.86 -26.09
C ARG A 45 -6.10 15.30 -25.95
N CYS A 46 -5.37 14.77 -24.98
CA CYS A 46 -3.95 15.04 -24.80
C CYS A 46 -3.09 14.48 -25.95
N GLU A 47 -3.42 13.30 -26.47
CA GLU A 47 -2.72 12.66 -27.60
C GLU A 47 -2.76 13.49 -28.89
N LYS A 48 -3.82 14.29 -29.12
CA LYS A 48 -3.95 15.11 -30.34
C LYS A 48 -2.93 16.24 -30.44
N GLY A 49 -2.33 16.65 -29.34
CA GLY A 49 -1.36 17.74 -29.28
C GLY A 49 0.03 17.32 -28.79
N ALA A 50 0.22 16.03 -28.48
CA ALA A 50 1.44 15.51 -27.90
C ALA A 50 2.25 14.72 -28.94
N SER A 51 3.55 14.95 -28.96
CA SER A 51 4.54 14.25 -29.78
C SER A 51 5.27 13.16 -28.98
N SER A 52 5.03 13.06 -27.67
CA SER A 52 5.64 12.04 -26.80
C SER A 52 4.73 11.64 -25.64
N GLU A 53 4.96 10.44 -25.10
CA GLU A 53 4.26 9.94 -23.91
C GLU A 53 4.38 10.87 -22.70
N LYS A 54 5.55 11.50 -22.53
CA LYS A 54 5.79 12.48 -21.48
C LYS A 54 4.88 13.71 -21.60
N GLU A 55 4.63 14.18 -22.82
CA GLU A 55 3.72 15.32 -23.07
C GLU A 55 2.26 14.94 -22.81
N ILE A 56 1.89 13.69 -23.12
CA ILE A 56 0.57 13.14 -22.78
C ILE A 56 0.40 13.11 -21.25
N ASP A 57 1.37 12.56 -20.52
CA ASP A 57 1.36 12.48 -19.06
C ASP A 57 1.31 13.87 -18.42
N GLN A 58 2.08 14.82 -18.94
CA GLN A 58 2.07 16.20 -18.45
C GLN A 58 0.72 16.88 -18.68
N CYS A 59 0.11 16.67 -19.85
CA CYS A 59 -1.25 17.15 -20.13
C CYS A 59 -2.26 16.52 -19.17
N LEU A 60 -2.23 15.20 -18.95
CA LEU A 60 -3.11 14.50 -18.01
C LEU A 60 -2.95 15.02 -16.58
N GLN A 61 -1.71 15.24 -16.13
CA GLN A 61 -1.42 15.85 -14.83
C GLN A 61 -1.99 17.26 -14.69
N GLN A 62 -1.86 18.10 -15.74
CA GLN A 62 -2.48 19.43 -15.76
C GLN A 62 -4.01 19.37 -15.67
N GLN A 63 -4.62 18.32 -16.21
CA GLN A 63 -6.06 18.06 -16.07
C GLN A 63 -6.43 17.40 -14.72
N GLY A 64 -5.46 17.22 -13.81
CA GLY A 64 -5.67 16.68 -12.47
C GLY A 64 -5.73 15.16 -12.38
N TRP A 65 -5.26 14.44 -13.42
CA TRP A 65 -5.08 13.00 -13.37
C TRP A 65 -3.75 12.63 -12.72
N LEU A 66 -3.80 11.69 -11.78
CA LEU A 66 -2.64 11.00 -11.24
C LEU A 66 -2.40 9.74 -12.09
N VAL A 67 -1.32 9.71 -12.86
CA VAL A 67 -0.92 8.59 -13.71
C VAL A 67 0.28 7.91 -13.07
N VAL A 68 0.15 6.66 -12.65
CA VAL A 68 1.21 5.87 -12.00
C VAL A 68 1.48 4.60 -12.80
N GLY A 69 2.74 4.22 -12.94
CA GLY A 69 3.16 3.04 -13.69
C GLY A 69 4.45 2.46 -13.12
N PRO A 70 4.83 1.23 -13.52
CA PRO A 70 6.03 0.57 -13.00
C PRO A 70 7.32 1.36 -13.26
N ASP A 71 7.39 2.06 -14.41
CA ASP A 71 8.52 2.89 -14.81
C ASP A 71 8.26 4.41 -14.60
N LYS A 72 7.13 4.77 -13.96
CA LYS A 72 6.72 6.17 -13.75
C LYS A 72 6.79 6.52 -12.26
N PRO A 73 7.36 7.68 -11.88
CA PRO A 73 7.50 8.03 -10.47
C PRO A 73 6.13 8.16 -9.77
N PHE A 74 6.02 7.63 -8.55
CA PHE A 74 4.82 7.71 -7.71
C PHE A 74 4.47 9.14 -7.23
N ILE A 75 5.28 10.14 -7.57
CA ILE A 75 5.13 11.52 -7.09
C ILE A 75 4.74 12.41 -8.29
N PRO A 76 3.62 13.15 -8.22
CA PRO A 76 3.26 14.10 -9.27
C PRO A 76 4.33 15.19 -9.34
N LEU A 77 5.02 15.27 -10.48
CA LEU A 77 6.00 16.32 -10.79
C LEU A 77 5.35 17.73 -10.89
N SER A 78 4.03 17.82 -10.72
CA SER A 78 3.26 19.06 -10.87
C SER A 78 2.38 19.35 -9.65
N ARG A 79 2.92 19.28 -8.42
CA ARG A 79 2.38 20.04 -7.29
C ARG A 79 3.37 21.10 -6.84
N GLY A 80 3.59 22.04 -7.75
CA GLY A 80 4.38 23.23 -7.47
C GLY A 80 5.86 22.94 -7.33
N GLU A 81 6.64 23.92 -7.74
CA GLU A 81 7.82 24.33 -7.00
C GLU A 81 7.49 24.32 -5.51
N SER A 82 7.63 23.16 -4.86
CA SER A 82 7.90 23.12 -3.44
C SER A 82 9.24 23.79 -3.35
N LYS A 83 9.19 25.10 -3.07
CA LYS A 83 10.30 25.83 -2.48
C LYS A 83 10.84 24.86 -1.45
N THR A 84 11.91 24.16 -1.81
CA THR A 84 12.82 23.55 -0.87
C THR A 84 13.31 24.79 -0.13
N ILE A 85 12.53 25.20 0.87
CA ILE A 85 13.03 26.07 1.91
C ILE A 85 14.18 25.22 2.42
N ALA A 86 15.38 25.69 2.07
CA ALA A 86 16.60 25.38 2.74
C ALA A 86 16.32 25.57 4.24
N VAL A 87 15.85 24.49 4.85
CA VAL A 87 15.99 24.18 6.26
C VAL A 87 16.85 22.92 6.34
N ALA A 88 17.90 22.88 5.51
CA ALA A 88 19.20 22.41 5.91
C ALA A 88 19.98 23.74 6.02
N ASP A 89 20.00 24.39 7.18
CA ASP A 89 21.00 24.09 8.20
C ASP A 89 20.59 24.46 9.65
N ASP A 90 19.33 24.86 9.91
CA ASP A 90 18.94 25.39 11.24
C ASP A 90 17.64 24.79 11.79
N ALA A 91 17.48 23.48 11.61
CA ALA A 91 16.51 22.69 12.36
C ALA A 91 17.02 21.26 12.56
N MET A 92 18.20 21.14 13.16
CA MET A 92 18.29 20.25 14.33
C MET A 92 17.41 20.86 15.43
N ALA A 93 16.09 20.85 15.20
CA ALA A 93 15.16 20.86 16.30
C ALA A 93 15.50 19.60 17.06
N GLU A 94 16.00 19.81 18.27
CA GLU A 94 16.48 18.81 19.19
C GLU A 94 15.57 17.58 19.09
N VAL A 95 16.12 16.49 18.54
CA VAL A 95 15.61 15.18 18.90
C VAL A 95 15.92 15.14 20.38
N ASP A 96 14.90 15.51 21.14
CA ASP A 96 14.86 15.38 22.58
C ASP A 96 15.31 13.96 22.89
N ASP A 97 16.58 13.83 23.29
CA ASP A 97 17.25 12.59 23.69
C ASP A 97 16.72 12.16 25.07
N GLN A 98 15.44 12.47 25.33
CA GLN A 98 14.73 11.96 26.47
C GLN A 98 14.58 10.47 26.25
N PRO A 99 15.02 9.66 27.23
CA PRO A 99 14.78 8.23 27.21
C PRO A 99 13.29 7.99 26.96
N VAL A 100 13.01 7.35 25.83
CA VAL A 100 11.66 6.97 25.44
C VAL A 100 11.07 6.10 26.55
N ASP A 101 10.07 6.62 27.26
CA ASP A 101 9.51 5.95 28.43
C ASP A 101 8.80 4.65 28.02
N PRO A 102 9.30 3.47 28.46
CA PRO A 102 8.64 2.19 28.18
C PRO A 102 7.23 2.09 28.78
N MET A 103 6.90 2.92 29.78
CA MET A 103 5.63 2.92 30.50
C MET A 103 4.59 3.86 29.90
N GLU A 104 4.96 4.67 28.90
CA GLU A 104 4.02 5.54 28.22
C GLU A 104 2.83 4.73 27.67
N LYS A 105 1.62 5.22 27.96
CA LYS A 105 0.38 4.60 27.53
C LYS A 105 0.01 5.10 26.13
N LEU A 106 -0.21 4.17 25.22
CA LEU A 106 -0.51 4.40 23.82
C LEU A 106 -1.90 3.84 23.49
N GLN A 107 -2.74 4.67 22.88
CA GLN A 107 -4.06 4.25 22.41
C GLN A 107 -3.93 3.56 21.04
N VAL A 108 -4.35 2.31 20.98
CA VAL A 108 -4.35 1.47 19.78
C VAL A 108 -5.78 1.31 19.27
N ASN A 109 -5.98 1.64 18.00
CA ASN A 109 -7.26 1.50 17.32
C ASN A 109 -7.43 0.11 16.69
N SER A 110 -6.36 -0.45 16.11
CA SER A 110 -6.41 -1.78 15.51
C SER A 110 -5.08 -2.51 15.58
N TRP A 111 -5.17 -3.84 15.63
CA TRP A 111 -4.04 -4.78 15.60
C TRP A 111 -4.15 -5.69 14.38
N TRP A 112 -3.02 -5.97 13.73
CA TRP A 112 -2.97 -6.95 12.64
C TRP A 112 -1.68 -7.75 12.64
N ARG A 113 -1.82 -9.01 12.26
CA ARG A 113 -0.74 -9.93 11.93
C ARG A 113 -1.27 -10.98 10.97
N MET A 114 -0.51 -11.31 9.94
CA MET A 114 -0.95 -12.26 8.92
C MET A 114 -1.24 -13.64 9.55
N GLY A 115 -2.46 -14.14 9.34
CA GLY A 115 -2.89 -15.46 9.85
C GLY A 115 -3.13 -15.54 11.35
N ALA A 116 -3.22 -14.40 12.07
CA ALA A 116 -3.48 -14.37 13.50
C ALA A 116 -4.76 -13.59 13.82
N GLY A 117 -5.65 -14.23 14.59
CA GLY A 117 -6.89 -13.64 15.09
C GLY A 117 -6.77 -13.11 16.53
N PRO A 118 -7.89 -12.65 17.12
CA PRO A 118 -7.94 -12.09 18.47
C PRO A 118 -7.41 -13.03 19.56
N GLU A 119 -7.63 -14.33 19.45
CA GLU A 119 -7.16 -15.32 20.43
C GLU A 119 -5.63 -15.33 20.50
N LYS A 120 -4.98 -15.23 19.33
CA LYS A 120 -3.53 -15.16 19.23
C LYS A 120 -2.98 -13.80 19.66
N LEU A 121 -3.75 -12.72 19.46
CA LEU A 121 -3.41 -11.39 19.98
C LEU A 121 -3.32 -11.42 21.50
N MET A 122 -4.33 -12.00 22.16
CA MET A 122 -4.36 -12.10 23.63
C MET A 122 -3.24 -13.00 24.15
N ALA A 123 -3.04 -14.17 23.55
CA ALA A 123 -1.97 -15.10 23.97
C ALA A 123 -0.56 -14.50 23.79
N ASP A 124 -0.30 -13.80 22.68
CA ASP A 124 0.98 -13.12 22.46
C ASP A 124 1.18 -11.94 23.43
N SER A 125 0.09 -11.22 23.77
CA SER A 125 0.12 -10.17 24.78
C SER A 125 0.45 -10.72 26.16
N GLU A 126 -0.20 -11.80 26.59
CA GLU A 126 0.11 -12.48 27.86
C GLU A 126 1.56 -12.94 27.91
N ALA A 127 2.08 -13.48 26.81
CA ALA A 127 3.48 -13.86 26.71
C ALA A 127 4.43 -12.65 26.85
N CYS A 128 4.06 -11.50 26.28
CA CYS A 128 4.81 -10.25 26.46
C CYS A 128 4.73 -9.72 27.89
N VAL A 129 3.58 -9.81 28.55
CA VAL A 129 3.42 -9.41 29.95
C VAL A 129 4.24 -10.33 30.86
N ALA A 130 4.31 -11.63 30.58
CA ALA A 130 5.16 -12.56 31.34
C ALA A 130 6.66 -12.24 31.21
N GLU A 131 7.09 -11.70 30.07
CA GLU A 131 8.48 -11.27 29.84
C GLU A 131 8.79 -9.90 30.49
N LEU A 132 7.87 -8.96 30.39
CA LEU A 132 8.07 -7.56 30.80
C LEU A 132 7.62 -7.27 32.24
N GLY A 133 6.78 -8.12 32.81
CA GLY A 133 6.13 -7.95 34.11
C GLY A 133 4.74 -7.30 34.01
N GLU A 134 3.95 -7.48 35.09
CA GLU A 134 2.55 -7.04 35.21
C GLU A 134 2.33 -5.54 35.01
N ALA A 135 3.38 -4.72 35.21
CA ALA A 135 3.32 -3.28 34.94
C ALA A 135 3.00 -2.95 33.46
N HIS A 136 3.33 -3.88 32.55
CA HIS A 136 3.08 -3.75 31.12
C HIS A 136 1.73 -4.33 30.67
N SER A 137 0.88 -4.79 31.59
CA SER A 137 -0.43 -5.37 31.26
C SER A 137 -1.30 -4.42 30.43
N PRO A 138 -1.95 -4.92 29.36
CA PRO A 138 -2.83 -4.13 28.52
C PRO A 138 -4.12 -3.76 29.25
N GLU A 139 -4.66 -2.61 28.91
CA GLU A 139 -5.94 -2.12 29.43
C GLU A 139 -6.97 -2.01 28.29
N ALA A 140 -8.25 -1.94 28.67
CA ALA A 140 -9.36 -1.75 27.75
C ALA A 140 -9.32 -2.70 26.53
N ASN A 141 -9.07 -4.00 26.79
CA ASN A 141 -9.02 -5.06 25.77
C ASN A 141 -8.04 -4.76 24.63
N MET A 142 -6.76 -4.49 24.97
CA MET A 142 -5.69 -4.18 24.00
C MET A 142 -5.82 -2.84 23.27
N SER A 143 -6.76 -1.98 23.66
CA SER A 143 -6.87 -0.64 23.09
C SER A 143 -6.00 0.40 23.81
N LEU A 144 -5.50 0.10 25.01
CA LEU A 144 -4.54 0.94 25.72
C LEU A 144 -3.37 0.08 26.21
N VAL A 145 -2.18 0.33 25.70
CA VAL A 145 -0.99 -0.49 25.98
C VAL A 145 0.20 0.37 26.36
N THR A 146 1.16 -0.20 27.09
CA THR A 146 2.44 0.48 27.29
C THR A 146 3.30 0.42 26.02
N ARG A 147 4.21 1.39 25.86
CA ARG A 147 5.19 1.38 24.78
C ARG A 147 6.06 0.13 24.78
N GLY A 148 6.42 -0.37 25.98
CA GLY A 148 7.14 -1.64 26.15
C GLY A 148 6.36 -2.85 25.61
N LEU A 149 5.07 -2.96 25.94
CA LEU A 149 4.21 -4.03 25.41
C LEU A 149 4.08 -3.94 23.88
N LEU A 150 3.86 -2.73 23.35
CA LEU A 150 3.80 -2.50 21.90
C LEU A 150 5.09 -2.99 21.21
N GLY A 151 6.26 -2.66 21.75
CA GLY A 151 7.54 -3.11 21.22
C GLY A 151 7.71 -4.64 21.25
N CYS A 152 7.28 -5.31 22.33
CA CYS A 152 7.30 -6.78 22.38
C CYS A 152 6.36 -7.41 21.34
N MET A 153 5.15 -6.87 21.20
CA MET A 153 4.17 -7.34 20.21
C MET A 153 4.71 -7.16 18.78
N GLN A 154 5.38 -6.05 18.48
CA GLN A 154 6.04 -5.82 17.19
C GLN A 154 7.12 -6.85 16.88
N LYS A 155 7.95 -7.23 17.87
CA LYS A 155 8.93 -8.33 17.71
C LYS A 155 8.28 -9.68 17.40
N LYS A 156 7.03 -9.89 17.84
CA LYS A 156 6.22 -11.08 17.51
C LYS A 156 5.52 -10.98 16.14
N GLY A 157 5.73 -9.89 15.41
CA GLY A 157 5.18 -9.65 14.07
C GLY A 157 3.79 -9.02 14.05
N TRP A 158 3.35 -8.44 15.18
CA TRP A 158 2.15 -7.63 15.22
C TRP A 158 2.42 -6.20 14.76
N ALA A 159 1.47 -5.63 14.05
CA ALA A 159 1.45 -4.22 13.75
C ALA A 159 0.18 -3.60 14.34
N ALA A 160 0.30 -2.32 14.71
CA ALA A 160 -0.73 -1.58 15.42
C ALA A 160 -0.96 -0.23 14.75
N LEU A 161 -2.23 0.18 14.66
CA LEU A 161 -2.62 1.51 14.24
C LEU A 161 -2.88 2.32 15.50
N LEU A 162 -1.99 3.27 15.78
CA LEU A 162 -2.17 4.19 16.89
C LEU A 162 -3.25 5.21 16.55
N GLN A 163 -4.04 5.59 17.55
CA GLN A 163 -4.95 6.71 17.41
C GLN A 163 -4.11 8.01 17.33
N GLN A 164 -4.37 8.83 16.32
CA GLN A 164 -3.78 10.16 16.26
C GLN A 164 -4.43 11.02 17.37
N GLN A 165 -3.60 11.59 18.23
CA GLN A 165 -4.02 12.55 19.25
C GLN A 165 -4.21 13.92 18.62
#